data_AF-A0AAD4FRW1-F1
#
_entry.id   AF-A0AAD4FRW1-F1
#
_cell.length_a   1.000
_cell.length_b   1.000
_cell.length_c   1.000
_cell.angle_alpha   90.00
_cell.angle_beta   90.00
_cell.angle_gamma   90.00
#
_symmetry.space_group_name_H-M   'P 1'
#
loop_
_entity.id
_entity.type
_entity.pdbx_description
1 polymer ?
#
loop_
_entity_poly.entity_id
_entity_poly.type
_entity_poly.pdbx_seq_one_letter_code
_entity_poly.pdbx_strand_id
1 'polypeptide(L)'
;MNNKELYASNPLTGVKLEQVVIELVDQYGWEILHAYLQLNCLKTNPSIESTVKFLKKTVWAQEKVENFYLYRLKNLPKPDDVQYELPPRDRIVPEGQVPGTPCELSFTDAKRIQEKKAAKDRARTRKQRATPQNPWGN
;
A
#
# COMPACT_ATOMS: atom_id res chain seq x y z
N MET A 1 21.49 17.66 -15.57
CA MET A 1 21.23 16.57 -14.62
C MET A 1 20.07 15.76 -15.17
N ASN A 2 20.26 14.49 -15.49
CA ASN A 2 19.19 13.67 -16.04
C ASN A 2 18.25 13.30 -14.90
N ASN A 3 16.96 13.66 -14.99
CA ASN A 3 15.95 13.32 -13.97
C ASN A 3 15.90 11.82 -13.63
N LYS A 4 16.38 10.95 -14.55
CA LYS A 4 16.45 9.50 -14.38
C LYS A 4 17.45 9.02 -13.32
N GLU A 5 18.51 9.78 -13.05
CA GLU A 5 19.54 9.43 -12.06
C GLU A 5 19.02 9.58 -10.63
N LEU A 6 18.16 10.58 -10.39
CA LEU A 6 17.55 10.84 -9.08
C LEU A 6 16.62 9.71 -8.60
N TYR A 7 16.01 8.98 -9.52
CA TYR A 7 15.10 7.87 -9.21
C TYR A 7 15.77 6.49 -9.34
N ALA A 8 17.04 6.42 -9.71
CA ALA A 8 17.74 5.16 -9.96
C ALA A 8 17.81 4.26 -8.70
N SER A 9 17.88 4.87 -7.51
CA SER A 9 17.96 4.17 -6.23
C SER A 9 16.64 3.55 -5.76
N ASN A 10 15.51 3.86 -6.42
CA ASN A 10 14.21 3.32 -6.02
C ASN A 10 14.10 1.83 -6.47
N PRO A 11 13.79 0.88 -5.55
CA PRO A 11 13.65 -0.53 -5.92
C PRO A 11 12.55 -0.84 -6.95
N LEU A 12 11.64 0.11 -7.21
CA LEU A 12 10.59 -0.04 -8.22
C LEU A 12 11.06 0.33 -9.65
N THR A 13 12.25 0.90 -9.78
CA THR A 13 12.80 1.34 -11.06
C THR A 13 13.24 0.13 -11.88
N GLY A 14 12.55 -0.11 -13.01
CA GLY A 14 12.81 -1.28 -13.87
C GLY A 14 12.11 -2.58 -13.46
N VAL A 15 11.40 -2.59 -12.33
CA VAL A 15 10.63 -3.76 -11.88
C VAL A 15 9.21 -3.70 -12.45
N LYS A 16 8.77 -4.80 -13.06
CA LYS A 16 7.41 -4.96 -13.59
C LYS A 16 6.42 -5.14 -12.45
N LEU A 17 5.21 -4.61 -12.61
CA LEU A 17 4.13 -4.77 -11.62
C LEU A 17 3.82 -6.24 -11.32
N GLU A 18 3.95 -7.12 -12.32
CA GLU A 18 3.81 -8.56 -12.16
C GLU A 18 4.83 -9.14 -11.17
N GLN A 19 6.10 -8.71 -11.28
CA GLN A 19 7.16 -9.17 -10.38
C GLN A 19 6.92 -8.72 -8.94
N VAL A 20 6.44 -7.48 -8.75
CA VAL A 20 6.04 -6.98 -7.43
C VAL A 20 4.97 -7.87 -6.80
N VAL A 21 3.94 -8.25 -7.57
CA VAL A 21 2.87 -9.12 -7.07
C VAL A 21 3.39 -10.53 -6.77
N ILE A 22 4.23 -11.10 -7.63
CA ILE A 22 4.84 -12.41 -7.40
C ILE A 22 5.65 -12.42 -6.11
N GLU A 23 6.55 -11.46 -5.91
CA GLU A 23 7.37 -11.36 -4.69
C GLU A 23 6.51 -11.20 -3.43
N LEU A 24 5.42 -10.40 -3.49
CA LEU A 24 4.53 -10.23 -2.35
C LEU A 24 3.77 -11.53 -2.00
N VAL A 25 3.31 -12.25 -3.02
CA VAL A 25 2.57 -13.49 -2.84
C VAL A 25 3.47 -14.61 -2.36
N ASP A 26 4.70 -14.70 -2.88
CA ASP A 26 5.70 -15.68 -2.46
C ASP A 26 6.04 -15.53 -0.97
N GLN A 27 6.14 -14.29 -0.49
CA GLN A 27 6.57 -14.00 0.88
C GLN A 27 5.42 -14.01 1.90
N TYR A 28 4.21 -13.60 1.52
CA TYR A 28 3.10 -13.45 2.46
C TYR A 28 1.85 -14.26 2.13
N GLY A 29 1.69 -14.70 0.88
CA GLY A 29 0.47 -15.34 0.41
C GLY A 29 -0.73 -14.40 0.26
N TRP A 30 -1.77 -14.88 -0.42
CA TRP A 30 -2.93 -14.08 -0.80
C TRP A 30 -3.79 -13.63 0.40
N GLU A 31 -3.97 -14.50 1.39
CA GLU A 31 -4.86 -14.23 2.53
C GLU A 31 -4.35 -13.10 3.41
N ILE A 32 -3.06 -13.11 3.74
CA ILE A 32 -2.43 -12.04 4.52
C ILE A 32 -2.47 -10.73 3.73
N LEU A 33 -2.13 -10.76 2.44
CA LEU A 33 -2.19 -9.57 1.60
C LEU A 33 -3.61 -8.98 1.56
N HIS A 34 -4.65 -9.81 1.44
CA HIS A 34 -6.03 -9.34 1.52
C HIS A 34 -6.35 -8.74 2.90
N ALA A 35 -5.89 -9.36 3.99
CA ALA A 35 -6.13 -8.85 5.34
C ALA A 35 -5.53 -7.45 5.57
N TYR A 36 -4.35 -7.17 5.03
CA TYR A 36 -3.69 -5.86 5.16
C TYR A 36 -4.18 -4.83 4.13
N LEU A 37 -4.32 -5.23 2.86
CA LEU A 37 -4.64 -4.31 1.76
C LEU A 37 -6.14 -4.14 1.54
N GLN A 38 -6.96 -5.10 1.97
CA GLN A 38 -8.42 -5.12 1.79
C GLN A 38 -8.84 -4.91 0.32
N LEU A 39 -8.08 -5.49 -0.62
CA LEU A 39 -8.39 -5.47 -2.04
C LEU A 39 -9.15 -6.72 -2.44
N ASN A 40 -10.28 -6.57 -3.13
CA ASN A 40 -11.14 -7.68 -3.52
C ASN A 40 -10.49 -8.63 -4.53
N CYS A 41 -9.58 -8.15 -5.38
CA CYS A 41 -8.84 -8.97 -6.34
C CYS A 41 -7.96 -10.04 -5.66
N LEU A 42 -7.58 -9.82 -4.39
CA LEU A 42 -6.76 -10.77 -3.62
C LEU A 42 -7.61 -11.82 -2.89
N LYS A 43 -8.93 -11.64 -2.84
CA LYS A 43 -9.88 -12.56 -2.19
C LYS A 43 -10.64 -13.42 -3.18
N THR A 44 -11.14 -12.81 -4.26
CA THR A 44 -12.02 -13.49 -5.21
C THR A 44 -11.20 -14.03 -6.37
N ASN A 45 -10.97 -15.35 -6.40
CA ASN A 45 -10.18 -16.05 -7.41
C ASN A 45 -8.81 -15.39 -7.67
N PRO A 46 -7.94 -15.34 -6.65
CA PRO A 46 -6.67 -14.65 -6.77
C PRO A 46 -5.77 -15.34 -7.79
N SER A 47 -5.37 -14.60 -8.82
CA SER A 47 -4.31 -15.00 -9.75
C SER A 47 -3.40 -13.83 -10.07
N ILE A 48 -2.15 -14.11 -10.45
CA ILE A 48 -1.17 -13.08 -10.80
C ILE A 48 -1.72 -12.21 -11.96
N GLU A 49 -2.19 -12.85 -13.03
CA GLU A 49 -2.71 -12.14 -14.21
C GLU A 49 -3.93 -11.27 -13.91
N SER A 50 -4.90 -11.81 -13.16
CA SER A 50 -6.12 -11.07 -12.82
C SER A 50 -5.82 -9.88 -11.90
N THR A 51 -4.90 -10.07 -10.94
CA THR A 51 -4.44 -9.03 -10.04
C THR A 51 -3.72 -7.93 -10.82
N VAL A 52 -2.76 -8.27 -11.68
CA VAL A 52 -2.04 -7.30 -12.51
C VAL A 52 -2.99 -6.53 -13.42
N LYS A 53 -3.96 -7.21 -14.04
CA LYS A 53 -4.98 -6.56 -14.87
C LYS A 53 -5.85 -5.59 -14.08
N PHE A 54 -6.19 -5.93 -12.84
CA PHE A 54 -6.92 -5.04 -11.93
C PHE A 54 -6.06 -3.82 -11.54
N LEU A 55 -4.83 -4.04 -11.08
CA LEU A 55 -3.94 -2.97 -10.64
C LEU A 55 -3.63 -1.98 -11.78
N LYS A 56 -3.45 -2.45 -13.02
CA LYS A 56 -3.29 -1.58 -14.20
C LYS A 56 -4.48 -0.66 -14.46
N LYS A 57 -5.70 -1.07 -14.08
CA LYS A 57 -6.93 -0.26 -14.25
C LYS A 57 -7.19 0.66 -13.08
N THR A 58 -6.58 0.41 -11.92
CA THR A 58 -6.91 1.07 -10.67
C THR A 58 -5.64 1.62 -10.05
N VAL A 59 -5.26 2.84 -10.48
CA VAL A 59 -3.99 3.49 -10.11
C VAL A 59 -3.79 3.56 -8.60
N TRP A 60 -4.81 4.01 -7.84
CA TRP A 60 -4.70 4.06 -6.38
C TRP A 60 -4.43 2.69 -5.74
N ALA A 61 -4.92 1.60 -6.34
CA ALA A 61 -4.70 0.24 -5.84
C ALA A 61 -3.29 -0.24 -6.18
N GLN A 62 -2.80 0.10 -7.38
CA GLN A 62 -1.41 -0.12 -7.78
C GLN A 62 -0.45 0.58 -6.81
N GLU A 63 -0.64 1.88 -6.57
CA GLU A 63 0.18 2.66 -5.65
C GLU A 63 0.12 2.09 -4.23
N LYS A 64 -1.05 1.59 -3.80
CA LYS A 64 -1.20 0.94 -2.49
C LYS A 64 -0.38 -0.35 -2.38
N VAL A 65 -0.33 -1.16 -3.42
CA VAL A 65 0.48 -2.39 -3.48
C VAL A 65 1.98 -2.06 -3.53
N GLU A 66 2.37 -1.07 -4.33
CA GLU A 66 3.77 -0.63 -4.43
C GLU A 66 4.29 -0.01 -3.13
N ASN A 67 3.47 0.80 -2.45
CA ASN A 67 3.76 1.28 -1.11
C ASN A 67 4.00 0.12 -0.13
N PHE A 68 3.13 -0.88 -0.18
CA PHE A 68 3.26 -2.06 0.68
C PHE A 68 4.54 -2.83 0.40
N TYR A 69 4.92 -2.99 -0.87
CA TYR A 69 6.17 -3.60 -1.29
C TYR A 69 7.39 -2.86 -0.73
N LEU A 70 7.46 -1.53 -0.88
CA LEU A 70 8.60 -0.74 -0.40
C LEU A 70 8.79 -0.82 1.13
N TYR A 71 7.71 -0.71 1.90
CA TYR A 71 7.83 -0.56 3.36
C TYR A 71 7.64 -1.86 4.15
N ARG A 72 6.92 -2.84 3.61
CA ARG A 72 6.73 -4.13 4.29
C ARG A 72 7.71 -5.17 3.80
N LEU A 73 7.91 -5.26 2.48
CA LEU A 73 8.83 -6.26 1.94
C LEU A 73 10.28 -5.76 1.94
N LYS A 74 10.55 -4.58 1.38
CA LYS A 74 11.91 -4.02 1.33
C LYS A 74 12.29 -3.27 2.62
N ASN A 75 11.36 -3.13 3.57
CA ASN A 75 11.56 -2.51 4.88
C ASN A 75 12.32 -1.17 4.82
N LEU A 76 12.02 -0.35 3.80
CA LEU A 76 12.66 0.94 3.65
C LEU A 76 12.20 1.92 4.75
N PRO A 77 13.05 2.89 5.12
CA PRO A 77 12.62 3.97 6.01
C PRO A 77 11.46 4.74 5.39
N LYS A 78 10.62 5.29 6.26
CA LYS A 78 9.50 6.13 5.81
C LYS A 78 10.05 7.36 5.09
N PRO A 79 9.44 7.74 3.96
CA PRO A 79 9.84 8.94 3.23
C PRO A 79 9.39 10.18 4.02
N ASP A 80 9.98 11.32 3.67
CA ASP A 80 9.52 12.64 4.12
C ASP A 80 8.08 12.91 3.67
N ASP A 81 7.36 13.79 4.37
CA ASP A 81 5.96 14.12 4.09
C ASP A 81 5.78 14.61 2.64
N VAL A 82 6.70 15.44 2.13
CA VAL A 82 6.67 15.94 0.74
C VAL A 82 6.81 14.80 -0.27
N GLN A 83 7.68 13.82 0.02
CA GLN A 83 7.88 12.66 -0.85
C GLN A 83 6.73 11.67 -0.73
N TYR A 84 6.04 11.61 0.42
CA TYR A 84 4.93 10.69 0.63
C TYR A 84 3.69 11.06 -0.21
N GLU A 85 3.50 12.35 -0.50
CA GLU A 85 2.44 12.83 -1.40
C GLU A 85 2.64 12.38 -2.86
N LEU A 86 3.89 12.10 -3.25
CA LEU A 86 4.21 11.63 -4.60
C LEU A 86 3.88 10.13 -4.76
N PRO A 87 3.56 9.70 -6.00
CA PRO A 87 3.40 8.29 -6.33
C PRO A 87 4.66 7.48 -5.95
N PRO A 88 4.53 6.22 -5.51
CA PRO A 88 5.67 5.42 -5.01
C PRO A 88 6.84 5.28 -5.99
N ARG A 89 6.56 5.27 -7.30
CA ARG A 89 7.58 5.21 -8.36
C ARG A 89 8.33 6.52 -8.55
N ASP A 90 7.73 7.65 -8.21
CA ASP A 90 8.30 8.99 -8.40
C ASP A 90 8.99 9.51 -7.13
N ARG A 91 9.15 8.64 -6.11
CA ARG A 91 9.85 8.99 -4.87
C ARG A 91 11.35 8.88 -5.03
N ILE A 92 12.06 9.86 -4.49
CA ILE A 92 13.51 9.88 -4.42
C ILE A 92 13.95 9.07 -3.19
N VAL A 93 14.73 8.02 -3.42
CA VAL A 93 15.35 7.21 -2.36
C VAL A 93 16.83 7.58 -2.27
N PRO A 94 17.37 7.94 -1.10
CA PRO A 94 18.80 8.23 -0.94
C PRO A 94 19.68 7.04 -1.35
N GLU A 95 20.76 7.32 -2.08
CA GLU A 95 21.63 6.34 -2.78
C GLU A 95 22.32 5.29 -1.88
N GLY A 96 22.30 5.46 -0.55
CA GLY A 96 22.87 4.51 0.41
C GLY A 96 21.88 3.55 1.08
N GLN A 97 20.58 3.60 0.73
CA GLN A 97 19.58 2.77 1.39
C GLN A 97 19.51 1.38 0.77
N VAL A 98 19.76 0.35 1.59
CA VAL A 98 19.61 -1.05 1.20
C VAL A 98 18.26 -1.59 1.67
N PRO A 99 17.57 -2.40 0.85
CA PRO A 99 16.41 -3.15 1.31
C PRO A 99 16.74 -4.00 2.53
N GLY A 100 15.93 -3.89 3.58
CA GLY A 100 16.03 -4.69 4.78
C GLY A 100 15.34 -6.05 4.63
N THR A 101 15.30 -6.80 5.73
CA THR A 101 14.54 -8.06 5.82
C THR A 101 13.04 -7.80 5.74
N PRO A 102 12.26 -8.66 5.04
CA PRO A 102 10.81 -8.61 5.03
C PRO A 102 10.21 -8.55 6.43
N CYS A 103 9.18 -7.72 6.60
CA CYS A 103 8.45 -7.57 7.86
C CYS A 103 7.53 -8.78 8.06
N GLU A 104 7.63 -9.46 9.20
CA GLU A 104 6.69 -10.52 9.55
C GLU A 104 5.27 -9.94 9.73
N LEU A 105 4.31 -10.50 8.99
CA LEU A 105 2.92 -10.06 9.00
C LEU A 105 2.06 -11.11 9.69
N SER A 106 1.17 -10.66 10.60
CA SER A 106 0.26 -11.55 11.33
C SER A 106 -1.19 -11.18 11.08
N PHE A 107 -2.07 -12.18 11.03
CA PHE A 107 -3.51 -11.96 10.93
C PHE A 107 -4.08 -11.20 12.13
N THR A 108 -3.47 -11.38 13.32
CA THR A 108 -3.91 -10.66 14.53
C THR A 108 -3.66 -9.16 14.41
N ASP A 109 -2.52 -8.78 13.84
CA ASP A 109 -2.19 -7.38 13.63
C ASP A 109 -3.03 -6.77 12.51
N ALA A 110 -3.29 -7.52 11.44
CA ALA A 110 -4.23 -7.11 10.41
C ALA A 110 -5.62 -6.81 11.03
N LYS A 111 -6.14 -7.70 11.87
CA LYS A 111 -7.42 -7.51 12.57
C LYS A 111 -7.42 -6.26 13.46
N ARG A 112 -6.36 -6.06 14.26
CA ARG A 112 -6.19 -4.84 15.09
C ARG A 112 -6.19 -3.56 14.25
N ILE A 113 -5.49 -3.56 13.11
CA ILE A 113 -5.44 -2.43 12.19
C ILE A 113 -6.84 -2.14 11.63
N GLN A 114 -7.58 -3.17 11.23
CA GLN A 114 -8.93 -3.04 10.70
C GLN A 114 -9.92 -2.50 11.77
N GLU A 115 -9.89 -3.06 12.97
CA GLU A 115 -10.72 -2.60 14.09
C GLU A 115 -10.43 -1.14 14.44
N LYS A 116 -9.15 -0.76 14.49
CA LYS A 116 -8.73 0.64 14.73
C LYS A 116 -9.22 1.59 13.64
N LYS A 117 -9.14 1.19 12.37
CA LYS A 117 -9.70 1.96 11.25
C LYS A 117 -11.22 2.10 11.36
N ALA A 118 -11.93 0.99 11.57
CA ALA A 118 -13.38 0.98 11.73
C ALA A 118 -13.86 1.84 12.92
N ALA A 119 -13.15 1.80 14.05
CA ALA A 119 -13.46 2.64 15.21
C ALA A 119 -13.29 4.14 14.90
N LYS A 120 -12.20 4.51 14.19
CA LYS A 120 -11.99 5.89 13.74
C LYS A 120 -13.08 6.34 12.77
N ASP A 121 -13.46 5.49 11.82
CA ASP A 121 -14.52 5.79 10.85
C ASP A 121 -15.87 5.99 11.56
N ARG A 122 -16.23 5.10 12.50
CA ARG A 122 -17.44 5.24 13.34
C ARG A 122 -17.43 6.55 14.13
N ALA A 123 -16.30 6.91 14.74
CA ALA A 123 -16.15 8.16 15.47
C ALA A 123 -16.32 9.38 14.55
N ARG A 124 -15.74 9.34 13.34
CA ARG A 124 -15.90 10.38 12.31
C ARG A 124 -17.35 10.52 11.89
N THR A 125 -18.03 9.42 11.57
CA THR A 125 -19.45 9.42 11.19
C THR A 125 -20.33 9.97 12.32
N ARG A 126 -20.07 9.57 13.57
CA ARG A 126 -20.79 10.10 14.74
C ARG A 126 -20.60 11.62 14.86
N LYS A 127 -19.36 12.12 14.72
CA LYS A 127 -19.06 13.55 14.78
C LYS A 127 -19.75 14.32 13.65
N GLN A 128 -19.73 13.80 12.43
CA GLN A 128 -20.40 14.39 11.28
C GLN A 128 -21.92 14.52 11.50
N ARG A 129 -22.57 13.46 12.04
CA ARG A 129 -24.00 13.49 12.36
C ARG A 129 -24.36 14.50 13.44
N ALA A 130 -23.50 14.70 14.45
CA ALA A 130 -23.73 15.62 15.56
C ALA A 130 -23.41 17.09 15.25
N THR A 131 -22.97 17.42 14.03
CA THR A 131 -22.57 18.80 13.70
C THR A 131 -23.82 19.63 13.35
N PRO A 132 -24.03 20.81 13.97
CA PRO A 132 -25.23 21.64 13.76
C PRO A 132 -25.48 22.08 12.32
N GLN A 133 -24.41 22.11 11.51
CA GLN A 133 -24.44 22.51 10.09
C GLN A 133 -24.88 21.38 9.14
N ASN A 134 -25.25 20.20 9.64
CA ASN A 134 -25.69 19.09 8.79
C ASN A 134 -27.22 19.19 8.56
N PRO A 135 -27.71 19.58 7.37
CA PRO A 135 -29.14 19.79 7.10
C PRO A 135 -29.99 18.50 7.12
N TRP A 136 -29.34 17.34 7.24
CA TRP A 136 -29.95 16.02 7.37
C TRP A 136 -29.60 15.35 8.71
N GLY A 137 -28.97 16.09 9.63
CA GLY A 137 -28.73 15.66 11.01
C GLY A 137 -29.98 15.92 11.84
N ASN A 138 -30.45 14.89 12.54
CA ASN A 138 -31.61 14.98 13.42
C ASN A 138 -31.31 15.77 14.70
#